data_AF-M5UWI7-F1
#
_entry.id   AF-M5UWI7-F1
#
_cell.length_a   1.000
_cell.length_b   1.000
_cell.length_c   1.000
_cell.angle_alpha   90.00
_cell.angle_beta   90.00
_cell.angle_gamma   90.00
#
_symmetry.space_group_name_H-M   'P 1'
#
loop_
_entity.id
_entity.type
_entity.pdbx_description
1 polymer ?
#
loop_
_entity_poly.entity_id
_entity_poly.type
_entity_poly.pdbx_seq_one_letter_code
_entity_poly.pdbx_strand_id
1 'polypeptide(L)'
;MSIRFRISLYLSIVLFIGFGILATINSYTAYQKLEQEVVNGSEVTAERWTLEIKDYLDTGMGIIRGFRFPLLFDSPPRNKVILALQEILKVNENYFGARVAYEPNGFDGQDAQFENTAGHDASGRFVPYLHRGKTKEEIVLEAAKYYDSPGPEGEWYQVPKKTNTQFVTDPHYYELEGKIKILMISLIVPFRVGNQFYGVAGLDYRLEELQKLIGSKKPFQGQGYLTLISPKGIYAVNGFDGNLVGKQIPDAEELAFYLKESQEETGRKFITDSNGYTHYFFPFHIGKDKRFWTLQVSIPNSIYRTAILSILFQSFVATILILVSVLLCVNFIFQRLISAGLLKAVGFSEEIAGGNLIAQSSHDRKDEIGTLLGSMNQMRENLLKVLREIGGSAYALRDTSQKMADSSRNFSDVAQTQASAAEESSAAVEE
;
A
#
# COMPACT_ATOMS: atom_id res chain seq x y z
N MET A 1 -13.59 0.46 -47.71
CA MET A 1 -12.83 1.20 -46.66
C MET A 1 -11.87 2.19 -47.31
N SER A 2 -11.95 3.47 -46.91
CA SER A 2 -10.98 4.50 -47.31
C SER A 2 -9.58 4.19 -46.76
N ILE A 3 -8.55 4.72 -47.41
CA ILE A 3 -7.14 4.61 -46.96
C ILE A 3 -6.99 5.15 -45.52
N ARG A 4 -7.70 6.25 -45.20
CA ARG A 4 -7.77 6.83 -43.85
C ARG A 4 -8.22 5.80 -42.82
N PHE A 5 -9.28 5.05 -43.10
CA PHE A 5 -9.81 4.07 -42.16
C PHE A 5 -8.81 2.93 -41.91
N ARG A 6 -8.15 2.42 -42.97
CA ARG A 6 -7.17 1.33 -42.83
C ARG A 6 -5.95 1.77 -42.01
N ILE A 7 -5.38 2.93 -42.31
CA ILE A 7 -4.22 3.45 -41.57
C ILE A 7 -4.59 3.71 -40.12
N SER A 8 -5.74 4.34 -39.86
CA SER A 8 -6.21 4.58 -38.50
C SER A 8 -6.42 3.27 -37.75
N LEU A 9 -6.98 2.24 -38.40
CA LEU A 9 -7.18 0.93 -37.79
C LEU A 9 -5.86 0.25 -37.40
N TYR A 10 -4.89 0.22 -38.31
CA TYR A 10 -3.58 -0.38 -38.02
C TYR A 10 -2.84 0.37 -36.91
N LEU A 11 -2.87 1.71 -36.93
CA LEU A 11 -2.25 2.50 -35.87
C LEU A 11 -2.93 2.28 -34.52
N SER A 12 -4.27 2.22 -34.50
CA SER A 12 -5.03 1.90 -33.28
C SER A 12 -4.66 0.53 -32.72
N ILE A 13 -4.47 -0.48 -33.56
CA ILE A 13 -4.07 -1.83 -33.12
C ILE A 13 -2.66 -1.79 -32.49
N VAL A 14 -1.70 -1.14 -33.15
CA VAL A 14 -0.32 -1.03 -32.65
C VAL A 14 -0.29 -0.27 -31.32
N LEU A 15 -1.00 0.86 -31.23
CA LEU A 15 -1.11 1.63 -29.99
C LEU A 15 -1.79 0.82 -28.89
N PHE A 16 -2.87 0.10 -29.19
CA PHE A 16 -3.57 -0.73 -28.23
C PHE A 16 -2.66 -1.82 -27.65
N ILE A 17 -1.88 -2.50 -28.49
CA ILE A 17 -0.91 -3.51 -28.05
C ILE A 17 0.19 -2.87 -27.20
N GLY A 18 0.77 -1.75 -27.66
CA GLY A 18 1.83 -1.06 -26.92
C GLY A 18 1.38 -0.55 -25.55
N PHE A 19 0.22 0.10 -25.48
CA PHE A 19 -0.37 0.56 -24.22
C PHE A 19 -0.82 -0.60 -23.33
N GLY A 20 -1.31 -1.71 -23.90
CA GLY A 20 -1.65 -2.92 -23.15
C GLY A 20 -0.42 -3.53 -22.45
N ILE A 21 0.71 -3.63 -23.16
CA ILE A 21 1.98 -4.10 -22.59
C ILE A 21 2.44 -3.15 -21.49
N LEU A 22 2.47 -1.85 -21.75
CA LEU A 22 2.90 -0.85 -20.78
C LEU A 22 2.03 -0.85 -19.52
N ALA A 23 0.70 -0.92 -19.68
CA ALA A 23 -0.24 -0.99 -18.57
C ALA A 23 -0.05 -2.26 -17.74
N THR A 24 0.23 -3.39 -18.38
CA THR A 24 0.51 -4.65 -17.69
C THR A 24 1.79 -4.54 -16.86
N ILE A 25 2.87 -4.02 -17.44
CA ILE A 25 4.15 -3.81 -16.75
C ILE A 25 3.96 -2.86 -15.56
N ASN A 26 3.33 -1.70 -15.79
CA ASN A 26 3.07 -0.73 -14.73
C ASN A 26 2.20 -1.32 -13.60
N SER A 27 1.16 -2.07 -13.95
CA SER A 27 0.29 -2.73 -12.97
C SER A 27 1.06 -3.76 -12.13
N TYR A 28 1.93 -4.55 -12.78
CA TYR A 28 2.76 -5.53 -12.10
C TYR A 28 3.80 -4.87 -11.17
N THR A 29 4.49 -3.82 -11.65
CA THR A 29 5.44 -3.07 -10.83
C THR A 29 4.75 -2.35 -9.67
N ALA A 30 3.57 -1.78 -9.89
CA ALA A 30 2.78 -1.15 -8.84
C ALA A 30 2.34 -2.16 -7.78
N TYR A 31 1.90 -3.35 -8.20
CA TYR A 31 1.58 -4.46 -7.31
C TYR A 31 2.77 -4.83 -6.42
N GLN A 32 3.94 -5.09 -7.02
CA GLN A 32 5.15 -5.46 -6.26
C GLN A 32 5.59 -4.38 -5.27
N LYS A 33 5.58 -3.11 -5.70
CA LYS A 33 5.94 -1.98 -4.81
C LYS A 33 4.97 -1.87 -3.65
N LEU A 34 3.68 -2.03 -3.90
CA LEU A 34 2.67 -1.96 -2.86
C LEU A 34 2.79 -3.12 -1.87
N GLU A 35 2.98 -4.34 -2.37
CA GLU A 35 3.18 -5.52 -1.52
C GLU A 35 4.37 -5.29 -0.57
N GLN A 36 5.50 -4.83 -1.10
CA GLN A 36 6.67 -4.51 -0.28
C GLN A 36 6.41 -3.38 0.71
N GLU A 37 5.74 -2.30 0.29
CA GLU A 37 5.42 -1.17 1.15
C GLU A 37 4.47 -1.58 2.29
N VAL A 38 3.48 -2.43 2.00
CA VAL A 38 2.55 -2.94 3.01
C VAL A 38 3.27 -3.89 3.97
N VAL A 39 4.14 -4.77 3.49
CA VAL A 39 4.94 -5.65 4.36
C VAL A 39 5.83 -4.84 5.29
N ASN A 40 6.59 -3.87 4.74
CA ASN A 40 7.46 -3.00 5.52
C ASN A 40 6.65 -2.14 6.51
N GLY A 41 5.56 -1.53 6.04
CA GLY A 41 4.68 -0.72 6.86
C GLY A 41 3.98 -1.52 7.97
N SER A 42 3.63 -2.78 7.69
CA SER A 42 3.06 -3.72 8.66
C SER A 42 4.06 -4.09 9.75
N GLU A 43 5.30 -4.35 9.36
CA GLU A 43 6.39 -4.67 10.29
C GLU A 43 6.72 -3.48 11.20
N VAL A 44 6.87 -2.28 10.64
CA VAL A 44 7.09 -1.03 11.40
C VAL A 44 5.90 -0.75 12.33
N THR A 45 4.68 -1.00 11.87
CA THR A 45 3.47 -0.85 12.70
C THR A 45 3.48 -1.84 13.86
N ALA A 46 3.85 -3.09 13.61
CA ALA A 46 3.94 -4.11 14.64
C ALA A 46 5.02 -3.79 15.68
N GLU A 47 6.18 -3.30 15.25
CA GLU A 47 7.23 -2.81 16.13
C GLU A 47 6.76 -1.62 16.99
N ARG A 48 6.08 -0.64 16.38
CA ARG A 48 5.51 0.50 17.10
C ARG A 48 4.57 0.05 18.22
N TRP A 49 3.63 -0.84 17.92
CA TRP A 49 2.71 -1.37 18.95
C TRP A 49 3.46 -2.13 20.04
N THR A 50 4.49 -2.89 19.67
CA THR A 50 5.33 -3.61 20.63
C THR A 50 5.99 -2.65 21.60
N LEU A 51 6.57 -1.56 21.10
CA LEU A 51 7.18 -0.52 21.94
C LEU A 51 6.15 0.19 22.83
N GLU A 52 4.95 0.48 22.31
CA GLU A 52 3.86 1.10 23.07
C GLU A 52 3.40 0.21 24.24
N ILE A 53 3.19 -1.10 23.99
CA ILE A 53 2.80 -2.05 25.05
C ILE A 53 3.96 -2.32 26.02
N LYS A 54 5.18 -2.41 25.50
CA LYS A 54 6.38 -2.54 26.34
C LYS A 54 6.52 -1.36 27.29
N ASP A 55 6.39 -0.12 26.80
CA ASP A 55 6.49 1.09 27.62
C ASP A 55 5.46 1.11 28.74
N TYR A 56 4.22 0.72 28.44
CA TYR A 56 3.15 0.60 29.44
C TYR A 56 3.51 -0.40 30.56
N LEU A 57 4.02 -1.59 30.21
CA LEU A 57 4.41 -2.61 31.19
C LEU A 57 5.69 -2.23 31.94
N ASP A 58 6.66 -1.64 31.24
CA ASP A 58 7.91 -1.14 31.82
C ASP A 58 7.68 0.00 32.81
N THR A 59 6.67 0.84 32.57
CA THR A 59 6.27 1.90 33.51
C THR A 59 5.80 1.30 34.84
N GLY A 60 4.90 0.32 34.80
CA GLY A 60 4.47 -0.40 36.01
C GLY A 60 5.63 -1.08 36.74
N MET A 61 6.54 -1.70 35.98
CA MET A 61 7.73 -2.34 36.53
C MET A 61 8.69 -1.30 37.13
N GLY A 62 8.82 -0.13 36.50
CA GLY A 62 9.59 1.01 36.99
C GLY A 62 9.09 1.52 38.33
N ILE A 63 7.77 1.66 38.50
CA ILE A 63 7.14 2.10 39.75
C ILE A 63 7.49 1.15 40.90
N ILE A 64 7.24 -0.16 40.74
CA ILE A 64 7.49 -1.11 41.83
C ILE A 64 8.99 -1.30 42.12
N ARG A 65 9.83 -1.20 41.08
CA ARG A 65 11.30 -1.14 41.25
C ARG A 65 11.74 0.09 42.04
N GLY A 66 11.14 1.25 41.78
CA GLY A 66 11.40 2.49 42.51
C GLY A 66 10.97 2.38 43.96
N PHE A 67 9.73 1.92 44.17
CA PHE A 67 9.13 1.74 45.49
C PHE A 67 9.96 0.85 46.42
N ARG A 68 10.61 -0.19 45.90
CA ARG A 68 11.40 -1.10 46.75
C ARG A 68 12.64 -0.46 47.37
N PHE A 69 13.23 0.57 46.75
CA PHE A 69 14.57 1.05 47.12
C PHE A 69 14.69 1.54 48.57
N PRO A 70 13.79 2.41 49.09
CA PRO A 70 13.83 2.81 50.49
C PRO A 70 13.72 1.62 51.46
N LEU A 71 12.89 0.64 51.10
CA LEU A 71 12.62 -0.56 51.89
C LEU A 71 13.77 -1.59 51.90
N LEU A 72 14.85 -1.36 51.14
CA LEU A 72 16.07 -2.16 51.21
C LEU A 72 17.01 -1.73 52.33
N PHE A 73 16.90 -0.48 52.79
CA PHE A 73 17.86 0.14 53.69
C PHE A 73 17.24 0.60 55.00
N ASP A 74 15.92 0.63 55.08
CA ASP A 74 15.17 1.07 56.24
C ASP A 74 13.90 0.21 56.40
N SER A 75 13.40 0.14 57.63
CA SER A 75 12.19 -0.58 58.01
C SER A 75 11.20 0.40 58.66
N PRO A 76 10.51 1.24 57.87
CA PRO A 76 9.52 2.18 58.40
C PRO A 76 8.40 1.44 59.16
N PRO A 77 7.63 2.15 60.00
CA PRO A 77 6.43 1.56 60.61
C PRO A 77 5.54 0.88 59.58
N ARG A 78 5.10 -0.37 59.82
CA ARG A 78 4.35 -1.21 58.87
C ARG A 78 3.16 -0.47 58.24
N ASN A 79 2.44 0.34 59.02
CA ASN A 79 1.32 1.16 58.52
C ASN A 79 1.73 2.21 57.48
N LYS A 80 2.93 2.76 57.54
CA LYS A 80 3.45 3.72 56.53
C LYS A 80 3.72 3.01 55.20
N VAL A 81 4.20 1.78 55.23
CA VAL A 81 4.39 0.97 54.03
C VAL A 81 3.04 0.64 53.39
N ILE A 82 2.04 0.23 54.19
CA ILE A 82 0.67 -0.01 53.72
C ILE A 82 0.08 1.26 53.08
N LEU A 83 0.20 2.42 53.73
CA LEU A 83 -0.28 3.70 53.17
C LEU A 83 0.42 4.06 51.85
N ALA A 84 1.71 3.78 51.73
CA ALA A 84 2.45 4.04 50.50
C ALA A 84 2.02 3.12 49.35
N LEU A 85 1.74 1.84 49.63
CA LEU A 85 1.12 0.93 48.67
C LEU A 85 -0.28 1.42 48.26
N GLN A 86 -1.06 1.93 49.21
CA GLN A 86 -2.40 2.46 48.95
C GLN A 86 -2.34 3.66 48.01
N GLU A 87 -1.39 4.57 48.24
CA GLU A 87 -1.23 5.76 47.41
C GLU A 87 -0.82 5.40 45.97
N ILE A 88 0.01 4.36 45.77
CA ILE A 88 0.33 3.85 44.42
C ILE A 88 -0.96 3.51 43.66
N LEU A 89 -1.89 2.78 44.28
CA LEU A 89 -3.15 2.40 43.64
C LEU A 89 -4.10 3.59 43.48
N LYS A 90 -4.11 4.52 44.43
CA LYS A 90 -4.98 5.70 44.39
C LYS A 90 -4.64 6.64 43.23
N VAL A 91 -3.36 6.86 42.96
CA VAL A 91 -2.92 7.78 41.89
C VAL A 91 -2.75 7.09 40.54
N ASN A 92 -2.79 5.76 40.47
CA ASN A 92 -2.66 4.98 39.24
C ASN A 92 -3.83 4.01 39.06
N GLU A 93 -4.89 4.45 38.39
CA GLU A 93 -6.12 3.68 38.16
C GLU A 93 -5.93 2.37 37.37
N ASN A 94 -4.84 2.26 36.63
CA ASN A 94 -4.52 1.14 35.74
C ASN A 94 -4.07 -0.14 36.47
N TYR A 95 -3.63 -0.01 37.72
CA TYR A 95 -3.15 -1.14 38.51
C TYR A 95 -4.27 -1.70 39.37
N PHE A 96 -4.35 -3.03 39.44
CA PHE A 96 -5.36 -3.73 40.21
C PHE A 96 -4.97 -3.88 41.68
N GLY A 97 -3.71 -4.23 41.95
CA GLY A 97 -3.23 -4.46 43.31
C GLY A 97 -1.74 -4.21 43.45
N ALA A 98 -1.31 -3.99 44.69
CA ALA A 98 0.07 -3.76 45.07
C ALA A 98 0.36 -4.53 46.37
N ARG A 99 1.49 -5.23 46.41
CA ARG A 99 1.86 -6.09 47.54
C ARG A 99 3.30 -5.89 47.96
N VAL A 100 3.57 -6.16 49.24
CA VAL A 100 4.89 -6.59 49.70
C VAL A 100 4.75 -7.87 50.51
N ALA A 101 5.77 -8.72 50.46
CA ALA A 101 5.84 -9.91 51.29
C ALA A 101 7.29 -10.13 51.69
N TYR A 102 7.57 -10.14 52.98
CA TYR A 102 8.92 -10.37 53.51
C TYR A 102 9.14 -11.84 53.86
N GLU A 103 10.38 -12.30 54.02
CA GLU A 103 10.66 -13.56 54.74
C GLU A 103 10.27 -13.43 56.22
N PRO A 104 10.09 -14.53 56.97
CA PRO A 104 9.83 -14.47 58.42
C PRO A 104 10.87 -13.62 59.14
N ASN A 105 10.41 -12.66 59.94
CA ASN A 105 11.20 -11.62 60.61
C ASN A 105 12.08 -10.77 59.68
N GLY A 106 11.82 -10.77 58.38
CA GLY A 106 12.64 -10.14 57.36
C GLY A 106 12.42 -8.63 57.19
N PHE A 107 11.38 -8.06 57.81
CA PHE A 107 11.10 -6.62 57.75
C PHE A 107 11.67 -5.86 58.96
N ASP A 108 11.12 -6.08 60.15
CA ASP A 108 11.47 -5.35 61.39
C ASP A 108 11.79 -6.27 62.57
N GLY A 109 11.82 -7.60 62.35
CA GLY A 109 12.10 -8.60 63.37
C GLY A 109 11.01 -8.77 64.44
N GLN A 110 9.81 -8.22 64.23
CA GLN A 110 8.75 -8.15 65.24
C GLN A 110 7.46 -8.87 64.82
N ASP A 111 7.55 -9.89 63.97
CA ASP A 111 6.38 -10.57 63.39
C ASP A 111 5.38 -11.05 64.47
N ALA A 112 5.86 -11.65 65.56
CA ALA A 112 5.02 -12.16 66.65
C ALA A 112 4.07 -11.12 67.28
N GLN A 113 4.34 -9.81 67.14
CA GLN A 113 3.44 -8.76 67.65
C GLN A 113 2.22 -8.52 66.76
N PHE A 114 2.22 -9.04 65.53
CA PHE A 114 1.23 -8.75 64.49
C PHE A 114 0.45 -9.99 64.04
N GLU A 115 0.54 -11.10 64.78
CA GLU A 115 -0.18 -12.34 64.49
C GLU A 115 -1.67 -12.11 64.22
N ASN A 116 -2.15 -12.60 63.08
CA ASN A 116 -3.56 -12.52 62.67
C ASN A 116 -4.13 -11.09 62.57
N THR A 117 -3.28 -10.07 62.45
CA THR A 117 -3.72 -8.70 62.16
C THR A 117 -3.82 -8.46 60.65
N ALA A 118 -4.56 -7.43 60.21
CA ALA A 118 -4.73 -7.13 58.79
C ALA A 118 -3.38 -6.90 58.08
N GLY A 119 -3.19 -7.52 56.91
CA GLY A 119 -1.94 -7.48 56.15
C GLY A 119 -0.84 -8.43 56.67
N HIS A 120 -1.18 -9.35 57.58
CA HIS A 120 -0.26 -10.31 58.18
C HIS A 120 -0.81 -11.73 58.14
N ASP A 121 0.09 -12.71 58.15
CA ASP A 121 -0.29 -14.11 58.27
C ASP A 121 -0.44 -14.57 59.73
N ALA A 122 -0.68 -15.87 59.93
CA ALA A 122 -0.86 -16.46 61.25
C ALA A 122 0.37 -16.33 62.17
N SER A 123 1.57 -16.14 61.60
CA SER A 123 2.82 -15.91 62.34
C SER A 123 3.12 -14.41 62.54
N GLY A 124 2.28 -13.54 61.99
CA GLY A 124 2.46 -12.09 62.01
C GLY A 124 3.48 -11.59 60.99
N ARG A 125 3.84 -12.42 60.01
CA ARG A 125 4.71 -12.08 58.88
C ARG A 125 4.14 -10.91 58.10
N PHE A 126 4.98 -9.94 57.73
CA PHE A 126 4.52 -8.77 56.99
C PHE A 126 4.27 -9.11 55.51
N VAL A 127 2.98 -9.26 55.15
CA VAL A 127 2.53 -9.68 53.81
C VAL A 127 1.31 -8.88 53.31
N PRO A 128 1.29 -7.53 53.39
CA PRO A 128 0.13 -6.75 53.00
C PRO A 128 -0.10 -6.83 51.48
N TYR A 129 -1.35 -7.09 51.11
CA TYR A 129 -1.84 -6.97 49.76
C TYR A 129 -2.98 -5.97 49.71
N LEU A 130 -2.76 -4.88 48.98
CA LEU A 130 -3.81 -3.93 48.65
C LEU A 130 -4.33 -4.20 47.25
N HIS A 131 -5.64 -4.20 47.08
CA HIS A 131 -6.26 -4.36 45.77
C HIS A 131 -7.55 -3.54 45.66
N ARG A 132 -8.00 -3.32 44.42
CA ARG A 132 -9.29 -2.66 44.20
C ARG A 132 -10.45 -3.55 44.62
N GLY A 133 -11.45 -2.95 45.26
CA GLY A 133 -12.69 -3.58 45.70
C GLY A 133 -13.72 -3.70 44.57
N LYS A 134 -14.98 -3.45 44.90
CA LYS A 134 -16.10 -3.48 43.93
C LYS A 134 -16.07 -2.28 42.99
N THR A 135 -15.58 -1.14 43.49
CA THR A 135 -15.38 0.09 42.72
C THR A 135 -13.89 0.33 42.49
N LYS A 136 -13.53 1.21 41.55
CA LYS A 136 -12.11 1.52 41.32
C LYS A 136 -11.53 2.33 42.48
N GLU A 137 -12.34 3.12 43.17
CA GLU A 137 -11.96 4.02 44.25
C GLU A 137 -11.78 3.28 45.58
N GLU A 138 -12.48 2.16 45.77
CA GLU A 138 -12.36 1.30 46.94
C GLU A 138 -11.05 0.50 46.88
N ILE A 139 -10.21 0.66 47.91
CA ILE A 139 -8.98 -0.12 48.09
C ILE A 139 -9.12 -0.94 49.38
N VAL A 140 -8.94 -2.25 49.25
CA VAL A 140 -9.08 -3.25 50.32
C VAL A 140 -7.70 -3.77 50.71
N LEU A 141 -7.49 -4.00 52.01
CA LEU A 141 -6.28 -4.64 52.57
C LEU A 141 -6.60 -6.06 53.00
N GLU A 142 -5.85 -7.02 52.46
CA GLU A 142 -5.82 -8.41 52.91
C GLU A 142 -4.36 -8.90 53.10
N ALA A 143 -4.20 -10.07 53.70
CA ALA A 143 -2.91 -10.76 53.70
C ALA A 143 -2.68 -11.44 52.33
N ALA A 144 -1.51 -11.24 51.74
CA ALA A 144 -1.14 -11.91 50.50
C ALA A 144 -1.19 -13.43 50.69
N LYS A 145 -1.63 -14.17 49.68
CA LYS A 145 -1.80 -15.63 49.72
C LYS A 145 -0.80 -16.32 48.82
N TYR A 146 -0.64 -17.63 49.03
CA TYR A 146 0.12 -18.52 48.15
C TYR A 146 1.62 -18.26 48.05
N TYR A 147 2.20 -17.41 48.89
CA TYR A 147 3.65 -17.16 48.89
C TYR A 147 4.47 -18.43 49.18
N ASP A 148 3.88 -19.46 49.78
CA ASP A 148 4.50 -20.79 49.98
C ASP A 148 4.05 -21.85 48.97
N SER A 149 3.12 -21.52 48.05
CA SER A 149 2.61 -22.49 47.07
C SER A 149 3.63 -22.77 45.95
N PRO A 150 3.83 -24.02 45.54
CA PRO A 150 4.64 -24.36 44.37
C PRO A 150 3.90 -24.15 43.04
N GLY A 151 2.58 -23.88 43.07
CA GLY A 151 1.74 -23.70 41.88
C GLY A 151 1.90 -22.32 41.21
N PRO A 152 1.26 -22.11 40.04
CA PRO A 152 1.29 -20.84 39.32
C PRO A 152 0.91 -19.63 40.18
N GLU A 153 -0.04 -19.81 41.11
CA GLU A 153 -0.51 -18.79 42.04
C GLU A 153 0.52 -18.38 43.10
N GLY A 154 1.60 -19.14 43.28
CA GLY A 154 2.73 -18.83 44.18
C GLY A 154 4.00 -18.38 43.45
N GLU A 155 4.04 -18.45 42.11
CA GLU A 155 5.23 -18.08 41.32
C GLU A 155 5.66 -16.62 41.55
N TRP A 156 4.72 -15.73 41.87
CA TRP A 156 5.00 -14.33 42.20
C TRP A 156 5.96 -14.18 43.39
N TYR A 157 6.01 -15.15 44.32
CA TYR A 157 6.97 -15.15 45.43
C TYR A 157 8.11 -16.13 45.21
N GLN A 158 7.78 -17.35 44.77
CA GLN A 158 8.72 -18.47 44.70
C GLN A 158 9.79 -18.29 43.63
N VAL A 159 9.44 -17.72 42.46
CA VAL A 159 10.42 -17.54 41.39
C VAL A 159 11.45 -16.48 41.77
N PRO A 160 11.07 -15.24 42.18
CA PRO A 160 12.05 -14.24 42.64
C PRO A 160 12.90 -14.71 43.82
N LYS A 161 12.35 -15.51 44.75
CA LYS A 161 13.11 -16.11 45.85
C LYS A 161 14.23 -17.03 45.36
N LYS A 162 13.94 -17.87 44.34
CA LYS A 162 14.89 -18.84 43.79
C LYS A 162 15.91 -18.20 42.83
N THR A 163 15.44 -17.33 41.95
CA THR A 163 16.29 -16.76 40.88
C THR A 163 16.98 -15.48 41.30
N ASN A 164 16.45 -14.79 42.32
CA ASN A 164 16.91 -13.49 42.77
C ASN A 164 16.89 -12.42 41.66
N THR A 165 15.92 -12.53 40.74
CA THR A 165 15.72 -11.62 39.61
C THR A 165 14.32 -10.99 39.65
N GLN A 166 14.13 -9.92 38.86
CA GLN A 166 12.79 -9.43 38.54
C GLN A 166 12.04 -10.50 37.76
N PHE A 167 10.72 -10.50 37.89
CA PHE A 167 9.87 -11.53 37.32
C PHE A 167 8.49 -10.96 36.99
N VAL A 168 7.96 -11.30 35.83
CA VAL A 168 6.56 -11.04 35.48
C VAL A 168 5.79 -12.34 35.39
N THR A 169 4.86 -12.62 36.30
CA THR A 169 4.15 -13.90 36.29
C THR A 169 3.45 -14.12 34.94
N ASP A 170 3.39 -15.37 34.50
CA ASP A 170 2.39 -15.74 33.50
C ASP A 170 0.97 -15.48 34.04
N PRO A 171 -0.05 -15.34 33.17
CA PRO A 171 -1.43 -15.22 33.59
C PRO A 171 -1.85 -16.33 34.55
N HIS A 172 -2.38 -15.95 35.71
CA HIS A 172 -2.85 -16.89 36.72
C HIS A 172 -4.06 -16.33 37.46
N TYR A 173 -4.83 -17.23 38.06
CA TYR A 173 -5.91 -16.85 38.97
C TYR A 173 -5.35 -16.62 40.36
N TYR A 174 -5.74 -15.50 40.96
CA TYR A 174 -5.50 -15.19 42.35
C TYR A 174 -6.84 -15.06 43.08
N GLU A 175 -6.97 -15.71 44.24
CA GLU A 175 -8.21 -15.72 45.02
C GLU A 175 -8.18 -14.67 46.14
N LEU A 176 -9.06 -13.69 46.05
CA LEU A 176 -9.28 -12.69 47.10
C LEU A 176 -10.13 -13.27 48.23
N GLU A 177 -10.21 -12.56 49.36
CA GLU A 177 -11.26 -12.81 50.35
C GLU A 177 -12.66 -12.90 49.72
N GLY A 178 -13.50 -13.78 50.28
CA GLY A 178 -14.81 -14.09 49.69
C GLY A 178 -14.79 -15.06 48.50
N LYS A 179 -13.64 -15.72 48.23
CA LYS A 179 -13.46 -16.74 47.16
C LYS A 179 -13.63 -16.17 45.74
N ILE A 180 -13.32 -14.89 45.56
CA ILE A 180 -13.39 -14.22 44.26
C ILE A 180 -12.08 -14.46 43.52
N LYS A 181 -12.14 -15.09 42.36
CA LYS A 181 -10.96 -15.36 41.52
C LYS A 181 -10.75 -14.24 40.51
N ILE A 182 -9.57 -13.64 40.53
CA ILE A 182 -9.15 -12.60 39.61
C ILE A 182 -8.04 -13.14 38.73
N LEU A 183 -8.22 -13.05 37.41
CA LEU A 183 -7.19 -13.39 36.43
C LEU A 183 -6.26 -12.18 36.23
N MET A 184 -4.97 -12.37 36.49
CA MET A 184 -3.99 -11.28 36.51
C MET A 184 -2.59 -11.70 36.06
N ILE A 185 -1.74 -10.70 35.84
CA ILE A 185 -0.28 -10.82 35.84
C ILE A 185 0.29 -9.92 36.94
N SER A 186 1.44 -10.31 37.50
CA SER A 186 2.11 -9.58 38.56
C SER A 186 3.53 -9.23 38.15
N LEU A 187 3.86 -7.93 38.24
CA LEU A 187 5.20 -7.40 38.07
C LEU A 187 5.92 -7.43 39.41
N ILE A 188 6.92 -8.30 39.55
CA ILE A 188 7.58 -8.58 40.83
C ILE A 188 9.05 -8.17 40.82
N VAL A 189 9.46 -7.58 41.95
CA VAL A 189 10.85 -7.26 42.24
C VAL A 189 11.27 -7.84 43.59
N PRO A 190 12.45 -8.49 43.69
CA PRO A 190 12.95 -9.00 44.97
C PRO A 190 13.57 -7.88 45.81
N PHE A 191 13.41 -7.97 47.14
CA PHE A 191 14.21 -7.25 48.11
C PHE A 191 15.55 -7.98 48.31
N ARG A 192 16.62 -7.41 47.77
CA ARG A 192 17.96 -8.01 47.78
C ARG A 192 18.99 -7.03 48.31
N VAL A 193 19.79 -7.49 49.28
CA VAL A 193 21.02 -6.84 49.73
C VAL A 193 22.14 -7.88 49.67
N GLY A 194 23.18 -7.63 48.86
CA GLY A 194 24.18 -8.68 48.57
C GLY A 194 23.51 -9.92 47.97
N ASN A 195 23.86 -11.12 48.42
CA ASN A 195 23.20 -12.36 47.96
C ASN A 195 21.98 -12.79 48.79
N GLN A 196 21.57 -11.99 49.78
CA GLN A 196 20.47 -12.32 50.67
C GLN A 196 19.14 -11.80 50.12
N PHE A 197 18.12 -12.66 50.17
CA PHE A 197 16.74 -12.36 49.79
C PHE A 197 15.92 -12.09 51.04
N TYR A 198 15.18 -10.99 51.04
CA TYR A 198 14.35 -10.55 52.18
C TYR A 198 12.85 -10.59 51.88
N GLY A 199 12.45 -10.82 50.62
CA GLY A 199 11.06 -10.78 50.21
C GLY A 199 10.87 -10.21 48.81
N VAL A 200 9.64 -9.79 48.50
CA VAL A 200 9.29 -9.18 47.21
C VAL A 200 8.35 -7.98 47.38
N ALA A 201 8.38 -7.09 46.40
CA ALA A 201 7.32 -6.12 46.13
C ALA A 201 6.69 -6.41 44.77
N GLY A 202 5.38 -6.22 44.64
CA GLY A 202 4.62 -6.57 43.44
C GLY A 202 3.55 -5.55 43.06
N LEU A 203 3.27 -5.47 41.76
CA LEU A 203 2.19 -4.67 41.19
C LEU A 203 1.41 -5.52 40.18
N ASP A 204 0.09 -5.53 40.28
CA ASP A 204 -0.77 -6.45 39.53
C ASP A 204 -1.60 -5.74 38.46
N TYR A 205 -1.71 -6.37 37.29
CA TYR A 205 -2.68 -6.00 36.27
C TYR A 205 -3.77 -7.07 36.18
N ARG A 206 -5.03 -6.65 36.28
CA ARG A 206 -6.17 -7.50 35.93
C ARG A 206 -6.20 -7.67 34.41
N LEU A 207 -6.26 -8.92 33.93
CA LEU A 207 -6.25 -9.18 32.49
C LEU A 207 -7.46 -8.59 31.76
N GLU A 208 -8.61 -8.49 32.42
CA GLU A 208 -9.79 -7.83 31.87
C GLU A 208 -9.51 -6.38 31.46
N GLU A 209 -8.75 -5.62 32.28
CA GLU A 209 -8.41 -4.23 31.98
C GLU A 209 -7.36 -4.14 30.87
N LEU A 210 -6.37 -5.06 30.85
CA LEU A 210 -5.42 -5.17 29.74
C LEU A 210 -6.12 -5.51 28.42
N GLN A 211 -7.12 -6.40 28.45
CA GLN A 211 -7.91 -6.77 27.29
C GLN A 211 -8.71 -5.58 26.76
N LYS A 212 -9.32 -4.76 27.64
CA LYS A 212 -10.00 -3.52 27.22
C LYS A 212 -9.03 -2.52 26.60
N LEU A 213 -7.86 -2.34 27.22
CA LEU A 213 -6.84 -1.38 26.80
C LEU A 213 -6.19 -1.75 25.46
N ILE A 214 -5.82 -3.01 25.29
CA ILE A 214 -4.98 -3.50 24.19
C ILE A 214 -5.81 -4.27 23.15
N GLY A 215 -6.66 -5.20 23.59
CA GLY A 215 -7.39 -6.12 22.71
C GLY A 215 -8.43 -5.45 21.81
N SER A 216 -8.91 -4.25 22.18
CA SER A 216 -9.83 -3.46 21.36
C SER A 216 -9.15 -2.67 20.22
N LYS A 217 -7.82 -2.54 20.26
CA LYS A 217 -7.06 -1.75 19.29
C LYS A 217 -6.98 -2.45 17.93
N LYS A 218 -6.99 -1.63 16.88
CA LYS A 218 -6.84 -2.08 15.50
C LYS A 218 -5.50 -1.62 14.95
N PRO A 219 -4.53 -2.53 14.76
CA PRO A 219 -3.14 -2.14 14.58
C PRO A 219 -2.87 -1.42 13.27
N PHE A 220 -3.56 -1.78 12.18
CA PHE A 220 -3.23 -1.32 10.83
C PHE A 220 -4.48 -0.83 10.11
N GLN A 221 -4.54 0.48 9.81
CA GLN A 221 -5.64 1.12 9.06
C GLN A 221 -7.06 0.75 9.57
N GLY A 222 -7.24 0.66 10.90
CA GLY A 222 -8.53 0.30 11.50
C GLY A 222 -8.90 -1.19 11.40
N GLN A 223 -7.98 -2.04 10.94
CA GLN A 223 -8.15 -3.48 10.81
C GLN A 223 -7.09 -4.26 11.61
N GLY A 224 -7.27 -5.58 11.69
CA GLY A 224 -6.39 -6.49 12.43
C GLY A 224 -6.72 -6.61 13.91
N TYR A 225 -5.80 -7.21 14.67
CA TYR A 225 -5.89 -7.35 16.12
C TYR A 225 -4.51 -7.51 16.77
N LEU A 226 -4.45 -7.24 18.07
CA LEU A 226 -3.27 -7.42 18.92
C LEU A 226 -3.48 -8.60 19.88
N THR A 227 -2.43 -9.36 20.13
CA THR A 227 -2.42 -10.46 21.10
C THR A 227 -1.13 -10.38 21.91
N LEU A 228 -1.24 -10.39 23.25
CA LEU A 228 -0.09 -10.39 24.16
C LEU A 228 0.06 -11.79 24.74
N ILE A 229 1.21 -12.42 24.49
CA ILE A 229 1.49 -13.82 24.84
C ILE A 229 2.60 -13.87 25.87
N SER A 230 2.39 -14.66 26.91
CA SER A 230 3.36 -14.87 27.99
C SER A 230 4.49 -15.82 27.56
N PRO A 231 5.60 -15.90 28.32
CA PRO A 231 6.70 -16.83 28.04
C PRO A 231 6.28 -18.30 27.97
N LYS A 232 5.21 -18.71 28.67
CA LYS A 232 4.63 -20.07 28.63
C LYS A 232 3.58 -20.28 27.54
N GLY A 233 3.36 -19.29 26.66
CA GLY A 233 2.35 -19.38 25.60
C GLY A 233 0.92 -19.16 26.09
N ILE A 234 0.73 -18.40 27.17
CA ILE A 234 -0.60 -18.07 27.70
C ILE A 234 -1.00 -16.68 27.25
N TYR A 235 -2.23 -16.52 26.76
CA TYR A 235 -2.74 -15.23 26.32
C TYR A 235 -3.02 -14.30 27.50
N ALA A 236 -2.25 -13.23 27.65
CA ALA A 236 -2.60 -12.13 28.55
C ALA A 236 -3.65 -11.20 27.92
N VAL A 237 -3.61 -11.06 26.59
CA VAL A 237 -4.59 -10.33 25.78
C VAL A 237 -4.78 -11.10 24.49
N ASN A 238 -6.01 -11.18 24.00
CA ASN A 238 -6.31 -11.73 22.68
C ASN A 238 -7.41 -10.90 22.00
N GLY A 239 -7.01 -10.09 21.01
CA GLY A 239 -7.92 -9.21 20.27
C GLY A 239 -8.72 -9.90 19.16
N PHE A 240 -8.46 -11.18 18.89
CA PHE A 240 -9.25 -12.00 17.97
C PHE A 240 -10.45 -12.62 18.69
N ASP A 241 -10.20 -13.28 19.83
CA ASP A 241 -11.23 -13.85 20.69
C ASP A 241 -10.87 -13.64 22.17
N GLY A 242 -11.62 -12.77 22.85
CA GLY A 242 -11.44 -12.47 24.27
C GLY A 242 -11.66 -13.68 25.18
N ASN A 243 -12.35 -14.73 24.73
CA ASN A 243 -12.55 -15.96 25.52
C ASN A 243 -11.26 -16.82 25.63
N LEU A 244 -10.23 -16.48 24.87
CA LEU A 244 -8.91 -17.13 24.94
C LEU A 244 -8.00 -16.50 26.00
N VAL A 245 -8.36 -15.35 26.57
CA VAL A 245 -7.57 -14.70 27.62
C VAL A 245 -7.44 -15.64 28.83
N GLY A 246 -6.21 -15.81 29.32
CA GLY A 246 -5.84 -16.73 30.39
C GLY A 246 -5.69 -18.19 29.96
N LYS A 247 -5.95 -18.53 28.69
CA LYS A 247 -5.73 -19.88 28.16
C LYS A 247 -4.38 -19.95 27.45
N GLN A 248 -3.79 -21.13 27.48
CA GLN A 248 -2.63 -21.45 26.65
C GLN A 248 -3.04 -21.52 25.18
N ILE A 249 -2.09 -21.30 24.26
CA ILE A 249 -2.28 -21.55 22.82
C ILE A 249 -2.88 -22.96 22.66
N PRO A 250 -4.13 -23.10 22.15
CA PRO A 250 -4.85 -24.37 22.19
C PRO A 250 -4.25 -25.44 21.28
N ASP A 251 -3.70 -25.02 20.14
CA ASP A 251 -3.06 -25.93 19.19
C ASP A 251 -1.64 -26.28 19.68
N ALA A 252 -1.35 -27.57 19.75
CA ALA A 252 -0.10 -28.08 20.33
C ALA A 252 1.11 -27.81 19.42
N GLU A 253 0.93 -27.80 18.09
CA GLU A 253 1.99 -27.52 17.14
C GLU A 253 2.32 -26.02 17.14
N GLU A 254 1.30 -25.16 17.15
CA GLU A 254 1.46 -23.71 17.30
C GLU A 254 2.12 -23.35 18.63
N LEU A 255 1.73 -24.01 19.74
CA LEU A 255 2.37 -23.80 21.04
C LEU A 255 3.84 -24.21 21.01
N ALA A 256 4.15 -25.39 20.46
CA ALA A 256 5.53 -25.87 20.37
C ALA A 256 6.40 -24.94 19.51
N PHE A 257 5.85 -24.47 18.39
CA PHE A 257 6.50 -23.48 17.53
C PHE A 257 6.74 -22.16 18.27
N TYR A 258 5.71 -21.62 18.93
CA TYR A 258 5.84 -20.39 19.71
C TYR A 258 6.91 -20.51 20.80
N LEU A 259 6.90 -21.59 21.59
CA LEU A 259 7.86 -21.79 22.66
C LEU A 259 9.30 -21.91 22.14
N LYS A 260 9.48 -22.52 20.97
CA LYS A 260 10.79 -22.63 20.32
C LYS A 260 11.30 -21.26 19.85
N GLU A 261 10.50 -20.53 19.08
CA GLU A 261 10.93 -19.28 18.44
C GLU A 261 11.00 -18.11 19.43
N SER A 262 10.04 -17.99 20.35
CA SER A 262 10.00 -16.89 21.34
C SER A 262 11.09 -16.98 22.40
N GLN A 263 11.67 -18.17 22.62
CA GLN A 263 12.73 -18.39 23.61
C GLN A 263 14.13 -18.53 23.00
N GLU A 264 14.29 -18.27 21.70
CA GLU A 264 15.64 -18.10 21.15
C GLU A 264 16.36 -16.97 21.89
N GLU A 265 17.62 -17.18 22.29
CA GLU A 265 18.40 -16.22 23.11
C GLU A 265 18.51 -14.83 22.47
N THR A 266 18.32 -14.75 21.14
CA THR A 266 18.38 -13.50 20.38
C THR A 266 17.09 -12.69 20.39
N GLY A 267 15.96 -13.26 20.84
CA GLY A 267 14.65 -12.58 20.80
C GLY A 267 14.21 -12.21 19.39
N ARG A 268 14.56 -13.02 18.39
CA ARG A 268 14.34 -12.71 16.98
C ARG A 268 12.84 -12.59 16.68
N LYS A 269 12.45 -11.53 15.96
CA LYS A 269 11.11 -11.40 15.40
C LYS A 269 10.84 -12.49 14.36
N PHE A 270 9.62 -13.02 14.34
CA PHE A 270 9.20 -14.05 13.39
C PHE A 270 7.81 -13.74 12.82
N ILE A 271 7.53 -14.28 11.64
CA ILE A 271 6.30 -14.01 10.88
C ILE A 271 5.68 -15.34 10.48
N THR A 272 4.37 -15.47 10.61
CA THR A 272 3.60 -16.62 10.09
C THR A 272 2.38 -16.15 9.33
N ASP A 273 1.89 -16.98 8.42
CA ASP A 273 0.64 -16.73 7.69
C ASP A 273 -0.36 -17.84 8.01
N SER A 274 -1.49 -17.49 8.62
CA SER A 274 -2.57 -18.45 8.88
C SER A 274 -3.93 -17.74 8.96
N ASN A 275 -5.03 -18.48 8.75
CA ASN A 275 -6.40 -17.99 8.91
C ASN A 275 -6.75 -16.69 8.15
N GLY A 276 -6.04 -16.39 7.05
CA GLY A 276 -6.22 -15.17 6.25
C GLY A 276 -5.55 -13.91 6.83
N TYR A 277 -4.63 -14.07 7.78
CA TYR A 277 -3.82 -13.00 8.37
C TYR A 277 -2.33 -13.31 8.23
N THR A 278 -1.53 -12.26 8.11
CA THR A 278 -0.10 -12.30 8.42
C THR A 278 0.09 -11.90 9.87
N HIS A 279 0.78 -12.73 10.63
CA HIS A 279 1.05 -12.59 12.05
C HIS A 279 2.50 -12.19 12.28
N TYR A 280 2.71 -11.02 12.85
CA TYR A 280 4.03 -10.52 13.20
C TYR A 280 4.27 -10.68 14.70
N PHE A 281 5.28 -11.45 15.09
CA PHE A 281 5.61 -11.72 16.48
C PHE A 281 6.88 -10.96 16.87
N PHE A 282 6.77 -10.16 17.91
CA PHE A 282 7.86 -9.36 18.44
C PHE A 282 8.12 -9.72 19.92
N PRO A 283 9.11 -10.58 20.18
CA PRO A 283 9.58 -10.85 21.53
C PRO A 283 10.20 -9.61 22.18
N PHE A 284 9.89 -9.36 23.46
CA PHE A 284 10.46 -8.28 24.26
C PHE A 284 10.53 -8.62 25.74
N HIS A 285 11.45 -7.96 26.46
CA HIS A 285 11.56 -8.07 27.93
C HIS A 285 10.72 -7.00 28.63
N ILE A 286 10.24 -7.32 29.84
CA ILE A 286 9.62 -6.35 30.75
C ILE A 286 10.58 -6.05 31.90
N GLY A 287 11.01 -4.81 32.01
CA GLY A 287 12.02 -4.34 32.95
C GLY A 287 13.34 -5.10 32.80
N LYS A 288 13.72 -5.84 33.85
CA LYS A 288 14.92 -6.70 33.85
C LYS A 288 14.59 -8.20 33.96
N ASP A 289 13.34 -8.60 33.74
CA ASP A 289 13.02 -10.02 33.52
C ASP A 289 13.69 -10.46 32.22
N LYS A 290 14.40 -11.59 32.25
CA LYS A 290 15.13 -12.14 31.10
C LYS A 290 14.24 -12.93 30.15
N ARG A 291 13.02 -13.26 30.55
CA ARG A 291 12.10 -14.01 29.69
C ARG A 291 11.46 -13.07 28.67
N PHE A 292 11.14 -13.62 27.50
CA PHE A 292 10.46 -12.89 26.44
C PHE A 292 8.95 -13.01 26.58
N TRP A 293 8.30 -11.87 26.72
CA TRP A 293 6.90 -11.72 26.36
C TRP A 293 6.82 -11.42 24.87
N THR A 294 5.73 -11.79 24.21
CA THR A 294 5.60 -11.58 22.77
C THR A 294 4.34 -10.80 22.47
N LEU A 295 4.48 -9.70 21.74
CA LEU A 295 3.33 -9.06 21.09
C LEU A 295 3.17 -9.67 19.70
N GLN A 296 2.02 -10.27 19.44
CA GLN A 296 1.58 -10.69 18.12
C GLN A 296 0.67 -9.60 17.54
N VAL A 297 1.00 -9.16 16.33
CA VAL A 297 0.22 -8.19 15.55
C VAL A 297 -0.27 -8.89 14.30
N SER A 298 -1.59 -9.02 14.18
CA SER A 298 -2.22 -9.78 13.10
C SER A 298 -2.90 -8.84 12.13
N ILE A 299 -2.46 -8.87 10.87
CA ILE A 299 -2.92 -7.97 9.80
C ILE A 299 -3.60 -8.82 8.71
N PRO A 300 -4.86 -8.53 8.35
CA PRO A 300 -5.60 -9.37 7.41
C PRO A 300 -5.05 -9.23 5.99
N ASN A 301 -4.96 -10.36 5.29
CA ASN A 301 -4.45 -10.43 3.91
C ASN A 301 -5.40 -9.74 2.90
N SER A 302 -6.61 -9.36 3.32
CA SER A 302 -7.54 -8.57 2.52
C SER A 302 -7.11 -7.11 2.35
N ILE A 303 -6.27 -6.56 3.24
CA ILE A 303 -5.77 -5.18 3.12
C ILE A 303 -4.98 -4.98 1.83
N TYR A 304 -4.23 -6.01 1.41
CA TYR A 304 -3.56 -6.01 0.12
C TYR A 304 -4.58 -5.81 -1.01
N ARG A 305 -5.71 -6.52 -0.99
CA ARG A 305 -6.68 -6.52 -2.09
C ARG A 305 -7.34 -5.17 -2.32
N THR A 306 -7.77 -4.48 -1.27
CA THR A 306 -8.47 -3.20 -1.40
C THR A 306 -7.54 -2.10 -1.93
N ALA A 307 -6.32 -2.04 -1.40
CA ALA A 307 -5.30 -1.11 -1.86
C ALA A 307 -4.90 -1.40 -3.33
N ILE A 308 -4.65 -2.66 -3.67
CA ILE A 308 -4.32 -3.08 -5.04
C ILE A 308 -5.44 -2.71 -6.01
N LEU A 309 -6.70 -3.04 -5.71
CA LEU A 309 -7.82 -2.79 -6.62
C LEU A 309 -8.00 -1.30 -6.93
N SER A 310 -7.83 -0.44 -5.92
CA SER A 310 -7.91 1.01 -6.13
C SER A 310 -6.82 1.55 -7.06
N ILE A 311 -5.58 1.07 -6.91
CA ILE A 311 -4.44 1.46 -7.74
C ILE A 311 -4.57 0.89 -9.16
N LEU A 312 -5.00 -0.36 -9.30
CA LEU A 312 -5.28 -0.95 -10.60
C LEU A 312 -6.37 -0.17 -11.34
N PHE A 313 -7.45 0.21 -10.65
CA PHE A 313 -8.51 1.02 -11.23
C PHE A 313 -8.01 2.40 -11.68
N GLN A 314 -7.24 3.11 -10.83
CA GLN A 314 -6.65 4.40 -11.18
C GLN A 314 -5.69 4.29 -12.38
N SER A 315 -4.85 3.26 -12.40
CA SER A 315 -3.89 3.00 -13.49
C SER A 315 -4.61 2.65 -14.80
N PHE A 316 -5.69 1.88 -14.71
CA PHE A 316 -6.54 1.53 -15.85
C PHE A 316 -7.23 2.77 -16.45
N VAL A 317 -7.85 3.60 -15.61
CA VAL A 317 -8.48 4.84 -16.04
C VAL A 317 -7.46 5.79 -16.67
N ALA A 318 -6.27 5.94 -16.06
CA ALA A 318 -5.19 6.77 -16.61
C ALA A 318 -4.72 6.26 -17.99
N THR A 319 -4.55 4.94 -18.14
CA THR A 319 -4.16 4.33 -19.43
C THR A 319 -5.20 4.58 -20.52
N ILE A 320 -6.49 4.41 -20.19
CA ILE A 320 -7.59 4.68 -21.14
C ILE A 320 -7.58 6.15 -21.55
N LEU A 321 -7.45 7.08 -20.60
CA LEU A 321 -7.44 8.52 -20.88
C LEU A 321 -6.28 8.90 -21.81
N ILE A 322 -5.09 8.34 -21.59
CA ILE A 322 -3.93 8.55 -22.47
C ILE A 322 -4.19 7.96 -23.86
N LEU A 323 -4.69 6.73 -23.94
CA LEU A 323 -4.99 6.07 -25.22
C LEU A 323 -6.00 6.88 -26.05
N VAL A 324 -7.10 7.31 -25.43
CA VAL A 324 -8.12 8.15 -26.08
C VAL A 324 -7.52 9.48 -26.54
N SER A 325 -6.71 10.12 -25.70
CA SER A 325 -6.05 11.39 -26.04
C SER A 325 -5.09 11.24 -27.23
N VAL A 326 -4.30 10.15 -27.28
CA VAL A 326 -3.41 9.86 -28.41
C VAL A 326 -4.20 9.60 -29.68
N LEU A 327 -5.28 8.81 -29.62
CA LEU A 327 -6.13 8.53 -30.77
C LEU A 327 -6.79 9.81 -31.33
N LEU A 328 -7.28 10.69 -30.46
CA LEU A 328 -7.83 11.98 -30.85
C LEU A 328 -6.78 12.87 -31.51
N CYS A 329 -5.59 12.97 -30.92
CA CYS A 329 -4.47 13.72 -31.49
C CYS A 329 -4.04 13.19 -32.86
N VAL A 330 -3.85 11.87 -33.00
CA VAL A 330 -3.54 11.23 -34.27
C VAL A 330 -4.61 11.53 -35.31
N ASN A 331 -5.89 11.37 -34.96
CA ASN A 331 -7.00 11.59 -35.89
C ASN A 331 -7.03 13.06 -36.37
N PHE A 332 -6.85 13.99 -35.45
CA PHE A 332 -6.75 15.43 -35.75
C PHE A 332 -5.58 15.73 -36.69
N ILE A 333 -4.39 15.19 -36.40
CA ILE A 333 -3.18 15.35 -37.21
C ILE A 333 -3.38 14.74 -38.62
N PHE A 334 -3.91 13.52 -38.72
CA PHE A 334 -4.19 12.86 -40.00
C PHE A 334 -5.21 13.63 -40.86
N GLN A 335 -6.25 14.17 -40.23
CA GLN A 335 -7.26 14.95 -40.94
C GLN A 335 -6.67 16.23 -41.51
N ARG A 336 -5.89 16.96 -40.71
CA ARG A 336 -5.34 18.27 -41.09
C ARG A 336 -4.14 18.17 -42.03
N LEU A 337 -3.22 17.24 -41.79
CA LEU A 337 -1.97 17.13 -42.55
C LEU A 337 -2.11 16.25 -43.79
N ILE A 338 -2.84 15.14 -43.75
CA ILE A 338 -2.84 14.17 -44.86
C ILE A 338 -4.12 14.28 -45.68
N SER A 339 -5.29 14.13 -45.03
CA SER A 339 -6.57 14.02 -45.75
C SER A 339 -6.92 15.30 -46.52
N ALA A 340 -6.73 16.48 -45.92
CA ALA A 340 -7.00 17.75 -46.57
C ALA A 340 -6.10 17.98 -47.81
N GLY A 341 -4.84 17.57 -47.75
CA GLY A 341 -3.90 17.70 -48.86
C GLY A 341 -4.23 16.77 -50.03
N LEU A 342 -4.54 15.50 -49.72
CA LEU A 342 -4.97 14.53 -50.72
C LEU A 342 -6.28 14.92 -51.40
N LEU A 343 -7.27 15.42 -50.64
CA LEU A 343 -8.53 15.88 -51.22
C LEU A 343 -8.34 17.06 -52.18
N LYS A 344 -7.41 17.99 -51.89
CA LYS A 344 -7.04 19.05 -52.83
C LYS A 344 -6.42 18.49 -54.11
N ALA A 345 -5.53 17.49 -54.00
CA ALA A 345 -4.94 16.85 -55.17
C ALA A 345 -6.00 16.10 -56.01
N VAL A 346 -6.93 15.39 -55.36
CA VAL A 346 -8.05 14.73 -56.04
C VAL A 346 -8.91 15.76 -56.78
N GLY A 347 -9.35 16.83 -56.12
CA GLY A 347 -10.16 17.87 -56.77
C GLY A 347 -9.42 18.57 -57.92
N PHE A 348 -8.12 18.82 -57.78
CA PHE A 348 -7.32 19.37 -58.87
C PHE A 348 -7.19 18.42 -60.06
N SER A 349 -7.10 17.11 -59.79
CA SER A 349 -7.12 16.09 -60.84
C SER A 349 -8.46 16.08 -61.58
N GLU A 350 -9.57 16.23 -60.84
CA GLU A 350 -10.92 16.28 -61.40
C GLU A 350 -11.11 17.51 -62.29
N GLU A 351 -10.58 18.69 -61.90
CA GLU A 351 -10.58 19.90 -62.74
C GLU A 351 -9.84 19.68 -64.07
N ILE A 352 -8.63 19.10 -64.02
CA ILE A 352 -7.85 18.79 -65.24
C ILE A 352 -8.60 17.78 -66.10
N ALA A 353 -9.15 16.72 -65.50
CA ALA A 353 -9.91 15.69 -66.20
C ALA A 353 -11.21 16.24 -66.83
N GLY A 354 -11.83 17.24 -66.19
CA GLY A 354 -12.98 17.99 -66.72
C GLY A 354 -12.62 18.97 -67.84
N GLY A 355 -11.35 19.08 -68.23
CA GLY A 355 -10.87 19.97 -69.29
C GLY A 355 -10.54 21.40 -68.82
N ASN A 356 -10.61 21.69 -67.52
CA ASN A 356 -10.25 22.98 -66.96
C ASN A 356 -8.73 23.11 -66.77
N LEU A 357 -8.02 23.46 -67.85
CA LEU A 357 -6.55 23.62 -67.83
C LEU A 357 -6.07 25.00 -67.35
N ILE A 358 -6.97 25.91 -67.01
CA ILE A 358 -6.63 27.20 -66.39
C ILE A 358 -6.63 27.12 -64.86
N ALA A 359 -7.20 26.06 -64.27
CA ALA A 359 -7.10 25.80 -62.84
C ALA A 359 -5.64 25.68 -62.41
N GLN A 360 -5.31 26.20 -61.23
CA GLN A 360 -4.00 26.11 -60.62
C GLN A 360 -4.14 25.66 -59.17
N SER A 361 -3.25 24.77 -58.74
CA SER A 361 -3.14 24.38 -57.34
C SER A 361 -1.82 24.91 -56.76
N SER A 362 -1.86 25.57 -55.60
CA SER A 362 -0.66 26.19 -55.00
C SER A 362 0.27 25.14 -54.38
N HIS A 363 1.57 25.39 -54.49
CA HIS A 363 2.65 24.52 -54.06
C HIS A 363 3.29 25.04 -52.75
N ASP A 364 2.49 25.24 -51.71
CA ASP A 364 3.01 25.80 -50.44
C ASP A 364 3.52 24.73 -49.47
N ARG A 365 3.38 23.44 -49.80
CA ARG A 365 3.85 22.33 -48.96
C ARG A 365 5.12 21.72 -49.54
N LYS A 366 6.12 21.47 -48.67
CA LYS A 366 7.39 20.82 -49.01
C LYS A 366 7.40 19.31 -48.74
N ASP A 367 6.23 18.68 -48.77
CA ASP A 367 6.04 17.25 -48.51
C ASP A 367 5.62 16.52 -49.79
N GLU A 368 5.35 15.22 -49.69
CA GLU A 368 4.96 14.36 -50.80
C GLU A 368 3.69 14.85 -51.50
N ILE A 369 2.77 15.49 -50.77
CA ILE A 369 1.56 16.08 -51.33
C ILE A 369 1.89 17.33 -52.15
N GLY A 370 2.82 18.15 -51.67
CA GLY A 370 3.38 19.26 -52.44
C GLY A 370 3.97 18.79 -53.76
N THR A 371 4.87 17.81 -53.71
CA THR A 371 5.51 17.23 -54.90
C THR A 371 4.48 16.66 -55.89
N LEU A 372 3.43 15.99 -55.41
CA LEU A 372 2.32 15.49 -56.22
C LEU A 372 1.61 16.63 -56.95
N LEU A 373 1.20 17.69 -56.23
CA LEU A 373 0.55 18.86 -56.81
C LEU A 373 1.44 19.58 -57.83
N GLY A 374 2.75 19.67 -57.56
CA GLY A 374 3.73 20.23 -58.50
C GLY A 374 3.81 19.43 -59.80
N SER A 375 3.84 18.10 -59.69
CA SER A 375 3.88 17.20 -60.85
C SER A 375 2.58 17.28 -61.67
N MET A 376 1.43 17.41 -61.01
CA MET A 376 0.15 17.61 -61.68
C MET A 376 0.06 18.97 -62.40
N ASN A 377 0.61 20.04 -61.81
CA ASN A 377 0.72 21.33 -62.48
C ASN A 377 1.56 21.23 -63.75
N GLN A 378 2.70 20.53 -63.69
CA GLN A 378 3.55 20.30 -64.85
C GLN A 378 2.82 19.51 -65.95
N MET A 379 2.04 18.48 -65.58
CA MET A 379 1.20 17.73 -66.51
C MET A 379 0.16 18.62 -67.20
N ARG A 380 -0.56 19.45 -66.42
CA ARG A 380 -1.53 20.42 -66.95
C ARG A 380 -0.89 21.40 -67.93
N GLU A 381 0.31 21.92 -67.62
CA GLU A 381 1.04 22.82 -68.52
C GLU A 381 1.40 22.16 -69.84
N ASN A 382 1.86 20.90 -69.79
CA ASN A 382 2.15 20.13 -70.99
C ASN A 382 0.88 19.90 -71.83
N LEU A 383 -0.27 19.58 -71.20
CA LEU A 383 -1.55 19.46 -71.89
C LEU A 383 -1.99 20.79 -72.55
N LEU A 384 -1.84 21.91 -71.83
CA LEU A 384 -2.16 23.23 -72.36
C LEU A 384 -1.26 23.60 -73.55
N LYS A 385 0.02 23.24 -73.49
CA LYS A 385 0.98 23.44 -74.59
C LYS A 385 0.56 22.64 -75.82
N VAL A 386 0.23 21.36 -75.67
CA VAL A 386 -0.26 20.52 -76.77
C VAL A 386 -1.53 21.10 -77.40
N LEU A 387 -2.50 21.57 -76.60
CA LEU A 387 -3.70 22.22 -77.15
C LEU A 387 -3.40 23.52 -77.91
N ARG A 388 -2.43 24.32 -77.43
CA ARG A 388 -1.99 25.53 -78.14
C ARG A 388 -1.31 25.19 -79.46
N GLU A 389 -0.48 24.16 -79.49
CA GLU A 389 0.17 23.67 -80.71
C GLU A 389 -0.85 23.13 -81.73
N ILE A 390 -1.86 22.38 -81.26
CA ILE A 390 -2.98 21.93 -82.10
C ILE A 390 -3.77 23.14 -82.63
N GLY A 391 -4.10 24.11 -81.78
CA GLY A 391 -4.79 25.33 -82.19
C GLY A 391 -4.00 26.13 -83.24
N GLY A 392 -2.69 26.31 -83.02
CA GLY A 392 -1.80 26.94 -83.99
C GLY A 392 -1.72 26.19 -85.32
N SER A 393 -1.65 24.85 -85.25
CA SER A 393 -1.67 23.99 -86.44
C SER A 393 -3.00 24.09 -87.19
N ALA A 394 -4.13 24.19 -86.49
CA ALA A 394 -5.43 24.41 -87.09
C ALA A 394 -5.55 25.79 -87.76
N TYR A 395 -4.96 26.85 -87.18
CA TYR A 395 -4.88 28.17 -87.82
C TYR A 395 -4.00 28.15 -89.07
N ALA A 396 -2.83 27.52 -89.00
CA ALA A 396 -1.94 27.36 -90.15
C ALA A 396 -2.61 26.54 -91.26
N LEU A 397 -3.34 25.48 -90.91
CA LEU A 397 -4.13 24.68 -91.85
C LEU A 397 -5.27 25.49 -92.47
N ARG A 398 -5.95 26.35 -91.69
CA ARG A 398 -6.97 27.26 -92.21
C ARG A 398 -6.37 28.26 -93.21
N ASP A 399 -5.24 28.88 -92.88
CA ASP A 399 -4.55 29.84 -93.75
C ASP A 399 -4.04 29.19 -95.03
N THR A 400 -3.47 27.98 -94.91
CA THR A 400 -3.04 27.17 -96.05
C THR A 400 -4.21 26.77 -96.93
N SER A 401 -5.33 26.33 -96.33
CA SER A 401 -6.57 26.02 -97.06
C SER A 401 -7.12 27.25 -97.79
N GLN A 402 -7.04 28.44 -97.17
CA GLN A 402 -7.47 29.69 -97.81
C GLN A 402 -6.59 30.06 -99.00
N LYS A 403 -5.26 30.03 -98.82
CA LYS A 403 -4.29 30.24 -99.91
C LYS A 403 -4.49 29.23 -101.04
N MET A 404 -4.77 27.97 -100.71
CA MET A 404 -5.05 26.93 -101.70
C MET A 404 -6.34 27.22 -102.47
N ALA A 405 -7.40 27.69 -101.81
CA ALA A 405 -8.62 28.10 -102.49
C ALA A 405 -8.38 29.27 -103.46
N ASP A 406 -7.55 30.25 -103.07
CA ASP A 406 -7.19 31.38 -103.92
C ASP A 406 -6.28 30.95 -105.09
N SER A 407 -5.31 30.05 -104.86
CA SER A 407 -4.51 29.43 -105.92
C SER A 407 -5.37 28.60 -106.88
N SER A 408 -6.36 27.84 -106.40
CA SER A 408 -7.30 27.11 -107.25
C SER A 408 -8.15 28.04 -108.12
N ARG A 409 -8.57 29.21 -107.61
CA ARG A 409 -9.23 30.25 -108.41
C ARG A 409 -8.32 30.78 -109.51
N ASN A 410 -7.10 31.21 -109.16
CA ASN A 410 -6.12 31.68 -110.14
C ASN A 410 -5.80 30.60 -111.19
N PHE A 411 -5.66 29.34 -110.77
CA PHE A 411 -5.42 28.23 -111.70
C PHE A 411 -6.61 28.03 -112.65
N SER A 412 -7.85 28.12 -112.14
CA SER A 412 -9.05 28.10 -112.98
C SER A 412 -9.06 29.24 -113.99
N ASP A 413 -8.69 30.45 -113.59
CA ASP A 413 -8.62 31.61 -114.48
C ASP A 413 -7.52 31.44 -115.55
N VAL A 414 -6.34 30.95 -115.18
CA VAL A 414 -5.26 30.64 -116.12
C VAL A 414 -5.66 29.50 -117.05
N ALA A 415 -6.27 28.44 -116.55
CA ALA A 415 -6.76 27.33 -117.37
C ALA A 415 -7.83 27.79 -118.36
N GLN A 416 -8.73 28.69 -117.94
CA GLN A 416 -9.71 29.32 -118.83
C GLN A 416 -9.02 30.15 -119.91
N THR A 417 -8.02 30.95 -119.55
CA THR A 417 -7.24 31.77 -120.49
C THR A 417 -6.45 30.91 -121.47
N GLN A 418 -5.86 29.81 -120.99
CA GLN A 418 -5.14 28.82 -121.81
C GLN A 418 -6.09 28.08 -122.75
N ALA A 419 -7.29 27.72 -122.29
CA ALA A 419 -8.33 27.13 -123.13
C ALA A 419 -8.74 28.09 -124.25
N SER A 420 -8.99 29.36 -123.92
CA SER A 420 -9.27 30.40 -124.93
C SER A 420 -8.11 30.63 -125.91
N ALA A 421 -6.86 30.63 -125.44
CA ALA A 421 -5.68 30.76 -126.31
C ALA A 421 -5.45 29.51 -127.18
N ALA A 422 -5.81 28.32 -126.69
CA ALA A 422 -5.78 27.08 -127.46
C ALA A 422 -6.91 27.03 -128.51
N GLU A 423 -8.10 27.56 -128.20
CA GLU A 423 -9.18 27.79 -129.17
C GLU A 423 -8.72 28.76 -130.27
N GLU A 424 -8.10 29.89 -129.90
CA GLU A 424 -7.55 30.88 -130.84
C GLU A 424 -6.42 30.29 -131.70
N SER A 425 -5.52 29.50 -131.12
CA SER A 425 -4.46 28.81 -131.87
C SER A 425 -5.00 27.71 -132.78
N SER A 426 -6.06 27.01 -132.37
CA SER A 426 -6.72 26.01 -133.24
C SER A 426 -7.42 26.69 -134.41
N ALA A 427 -8.08 27.83 -134.18
CA ALA A 427 -8.67 28.64 -135.26
C ALA A 427 -7.60 29.18 -136.23
N ALA A 428 -6.42 29.58 -135.74
CA ALA A 428 -5.30 30.03 -136.58
C ALA A 428 -4.58 28.90 -137.34
N VAL A 429 -4.81 27.63 -137.00
CA VAL A 429 -4.31 26.44 -137.72
C VAL A 429 -5.35 25.91 -138.73
N GLU A 430 -6.62 26.31 -138.59
CA GLU A 430 -7.71 26.03 -139.54
C GLU A 430 -7.86 27.08 -140.66
N GLU A 431 -7.13 28.20 -140.58
CA GLU A 431 -6.97 29.21 -141.64
C GLU A 431 -5.72 28.94 -142.50
#